data_AF-A0A161ZMS8-F1
#
_entry.id   AF-A0A161ZMS8-F1
#
_cell.length_a   1.000
_cell.length_b   1.000
_cell.length_c   1.000
_cell.angle_alpha   90.00
_cell.angle_beta   90.00
_cell.angle_gamma   90.00
#
_symmetry.space_group_name_H-M   'P 1'
#
loop_
_entity.id
_entity.type
_entity.pdbx_description
1 polymer ?
#
loop_
_entity_poly.entity_id
_entity_poly.type
_entity_poly.pdbx_seq_one_letter_code
_entity_poly.pdbx_strand_id
1 'polypeptide(L)'
;MSLSEAKDASYNRLFQLEVARALSAQLVLAVDYVHSQGFVHGDLHYGNVLLQLPFDLSQLRLEELYKKYGEPAFEAIRRFDGQPLPRNIPSRAVLPMWLGEASDKTELPEAKILLADFGEAFSPTKQKRFESHTPLVGRPPEARFEPHKPLSFPSDIWSLGCSLWEIIGQNSLFDGMFATADSITCEQVDALGILPVEWWYKWEGRHGKFAEDGTPINREGNPHRSWEVRFEKDIQEPRQRKKMPLIEPAEREAIFKMLKSMLEFRPEDRSSAKQILECEWMVRWALPEYEKIRGV
;
A
#
# COMPACT_ATOMS: atom_id res chain seq x y z
N MET A 1 -8.68 -0.17 -12.53
CA MET A 1 -7.71 0.85 -12.10
C MET A 1 -7.34 0.54 -10.67
N SER A 2 -6.05 0.50 -10.34
CA SER A 2 -5.58 0.33 -8.96
C SER A 2 -5.71 1.62 -8.15
N LEU A 3 -5.67 1.53 -6.82
CA LEU A 3 -5.57 2.72 -5.97
C LEU A 3 -4.26 3.49 -6.23
N SER A 4 -3.19 2.79 -6.63
CA SER A 4 -1.93 3.43 -7.01
C SER A 4 -2.09 4.31 -8.23
N GLU A 5 -2.67 3.74 -9.27
CA GLU A 5 -3.02 4.45 -10.49
C GLU A 5 -3.91 5.67 -10.19
N ALA A 6 -4.96 5.51 -9.36
CA ALA A 6 -5.85 6.60 -8.98
C ALA A 6 -5.10 7.76 -8.30
N LYS A 7 -4.16 7.45 -7.40
CA LYS A 7 -3.30 8.45 -6.75
C LYS A 7 -2.37 9.12 -7.77
N ASP A 8 -1.75 8.36 -8.66
CA ASP A 8 -0.84 8.88 -9.69
C ASP A 8 -1.56 9.79 -10.71
N ALA A 9 -2.85 9.54 -10.97
CA ALA A 9 -3.70 10.40 -11.79
C ALA A 9 -4.12 11.72 -11.10
N SER A 10 -3.86 11.86 -9.80
CA SER A 10 -4.15 13.07 -9.04
C SER A 10 -2.91 13.90 -8.75
N TYR A 11 -2.97 15.20 -9.03
CA TYR A 11 -1.91 16.16 -8.62
C TYR A 11 -1.73 16.24 -7.10
N ASN A 12 -2.71 15.82 -6.30
CA ASN A 12 -2.59 15.82 -4.85
C ASN A 12 -2.39 14.42 -4.25
N ARG A 13 -2.64 13.34 -5.01
CA ARG A 13 -2.49 11.95 -4.55
C ARG A 13 -3.24 11.68 -3.23
N LEU A 14 -4.36 12.35 -2.97
CA LEU A 14 -5.17 12.16 -1.77
C LEU A 14 -6.57 11.68 -2.17
N PHE A 15 -7.16 10.85 -1.32
CA PHE A 15 -8.61 10.62 -1.32
C PHE A 15 -9.30 11.59 -0.36
N GLN A 16 -10.57 11.89 -0.63
CA GLN A 16 -11.44 12.51 0.39
C GLN A 16 -11.41 11.67 1.67
N LEU A 17 -11.56 12.30 2.83
CA LEU A 17 -11.29 11.64 4.11
C LEU A 17 -12.25 10.47 4.36
N GLU A 18 -13.52 10.66 4.05
CA GLU A 18 -14.57 9.64 4.07
C GLU A 18 -14.29 8.48 3.11
N VAL A 19 -13.75 8.77 1.93
CA VAL A 19 -13.36 7.77 0.93
C VAL A 19 -12.17 6.95 1.45
N ALA A 20 -11.12 7.61 1.95
CA ALA A 20 -9.95 6.93 2.52
C ALA A 20 -10.33 5.97 3.66
N ARG A 21 -11.25 6.41 4.54
CA ARG A 21 -11.84 5.61 5.61
C ARG A 21 -12.57 4.37 5.08
N ALA A 22 -13.46 4.55 4.10
CA ALA A 22 -14.23 3.44 3.54
C ALA A 22 -13.36 2.45 2.73
N LEU A 23 -12.36 2.93 1.99
CA LEU A 23 -11.39 2.10 1.29
C LEU A 23 -10.55 1.27 2.27
N SER A 24 -10.11 1.90 3.36
CA SER A 24 -9.36 1.22 4.43
C SER A 24 -10.18 0.11 5.07
N ALA A 25 -11.44 0.39 5.43
CA ALA A 25 -12.35 -0.60 6.00
C ALA A 25 -12.54 -1.82 5.08
N GLN A 26 -12.81 -1.58 3.80
CA GLN A 26 -12.95 -2.67 2.81
C GLN A 26 -11.67 -3.48 2.67
N LEU A 27 -10.50 -2.85 2.69
CA LEU A 27 -9.24 -3.57 2.51
C LEU A 27 -8.97 -4.49 3.70
N VAL A 28 -9.21 -4.02 4.93
CA VAL A 28 -9.08 -4.87 6.13
C VAL A 28 -10.10 -6.01 6.08
N LEU A 29 -11.36 -5.75 5.69
CA LEU A 29 -12.38 -6.80 5.52
C LEU A 29 -11.97 -7.85 4.48
N ALA A 30 -11.41 -7.43 3.35
CA ALA A 30 -10.93 -8.34 2.31
C ALA A 30 -9.79 -9.22 2.82
N VAL A 31 -8.81 -8.65 3.53
CA VAL A 31 -7.69 -9.39 4.11
C VAL A 31 -8.16 -10.34 5.23
N ASP A 32 -9.06 -9.91 6.10
CA ASP A 32 -9.65 -10.77 7.13
C ASP A 32 -10.36 -11.97 6.51
N TYR A 33 -11.12 -11.75 5.44
CA TYR A 33 -11.75 -12.83 4.69
C TYR A 33 -10.70 -13.80 4.11
N VAL A 34 -9.67 -13.31 3.42
CA VAL A 34 -8.59 -14.14 2.85
C VAL A 34 -7.89 -14.97 3.94
N HIS A 35 -7.57 -14.35 5.07
CA HIS A 35 -6.94 -15.02 6.22
C HIS A 35 -7.86 -16.06 6.84
N SER A 36 -9.16 -15.79 6.95
CA SER A 36 -10.17 -16.73 7.45
C SER A 36 -10.29 -17.99 6.58
N GLN A 37 -9.98 -17.88 5.28
CA GLN A 37 -9.93 -19.02 4.35
C GLN A 37 -8.60 -19.79 4.42
N GLY A 38 -7.67 -19.38 5.30
CA GLY A 38 -6.38 -20.04 5.50
C GLY A 38 -5.32 -19.67 4.45
N PHE A 39 -5.48 -18.52 3.79
CA PHE A 39 -4.55 -18.01 2.79
C PHE A 39 -3.90 -16.70 3.22
N VAL A 40 -2.67 -16.51 2.76
CA VAL A 40 -1.90 -15.26 2.80
C VAL A 40 -1.87 -14.74 1.37
N HIS A 41 -2.13 -13.46 1.17
CA HIS A 41 -2.07 -12.80 -0.13
C HIS A 41 -0.63 -12.81 -0.69
N GLY A 42 0.36 -12.50 0.14
CA GLY A 42 1.78 -12.64 -0.19
C GLY A 42 2.38 -11.51 -1.03
N ASP A 43 1.52 -10.72 -1.69
CA ASP A 43 1.90 -9.53 -2.46
C ASP A 43 0.94 -8.35 -2.23
N LEU A 44 0.62 -8.07 -0.96
CA LEU A 44 -0.35 -7.02 -0.64
C LEU A 44 0.28 -5.62 -0.81
N HIS A 45 -0.25 -4.83 -1.73
CA HIS A 45 0.02 -3.40 -1.82
C HIS A 45 -1.16 -2.69 -2.51
N TYR A 46 -1.28 -1.38 -2.36
CA TYR A 46 -2.38 -0.59 -2.94
C TYR A 46 -2.43 -0.59 -4.49
N GLY A 47 -1.39 -1.11 -5.16
CA GLY A 47 -1.40 -1.40 -6.60
C GLY A 47 -2.21 -2.66 -6.97
N ASN A 48 -2.36 -3.60 -6.03
CA ASN A 48 -3.19 -4.80 -6.16
C ASN A 48 -4.61 -4.60 -5.59
N VAL A 49 -4.94 -3.38 -5.18
CA VAL A 49 -6.29 -2.99 -4.75
C VAL A 49 -6.94 -2.18 -5.87
N LEU A 50 -7.98 -2.72 -6.48
CA LEU A 50 -8.63 -2.14 -7.65
C LEU A 50 -9.92 -1.42 -7.27
N LEU A 51 -10.14 -0.23 -7.81
CA LEU A 51 -11.46 0.41 -7.79
C LEU A 51 -12.39 -0.28 -8.78
N GLN A 52 -13.57 -0.68 -8.29
CA GLN A 52 -14.63 -1.24 -9.11
C GLN A 52 -15.20 -0.13 -10.01
N LEU A 53 -15.43 -0.45 -11.28
CA LEU A 53 -16.06 0.50 -12.19
C LEU A 53 -17.53 0.73 -11.80
N PRO A 54 -18.04 1.97 -11.91
CA PRO A 54 -19.43 2.28 -11.58
C PRO A 54 -20.43 1.75 -12.62
N PHE A 55 -19.96 1.12 -13.70
CA PHE A 55 -20.77 0.52 -14.75
C PHE A 55 -20.16 -0.80 -15.21
N ASP A 56 -21.00 -1.65 -15.78
CA ASP A 56 -20.58 -2.91 -16.37
C ASP A 56 -20.04 -2.66 -17.79
N LEU A 57 -18.73 -2.88 -17.98
CA LEU A 57 -18.07 -2.77 -19.28
C LEU A 57 -18.72 -3.68 -20.34
N SER A 58 -19.27 -4.83 -19.94
CA SER A 58 -19.87 -5.78 -20.89
C SER A 58 -21.16 -5.24 -21.53
N GLN A 59 -21.74 -4.19 -20.95
CA GLN A 59 -22.95 -3.53 -21.47
C GLN A 59 -22.64 -2.41 -22.46
N LEU A 60 -21.39 -1.97 -22.59
CA LEU A 60 -21.01 -0.95 -23.57
C LEU A 60 -20.75 -1.56 -24.94
N ARG A 61 -21.32 -0.97 -25.98
CA ARG A 61 -20.93 -1.30 -27.36
C ARG A 61 -19.54 -0.76 -27.65
N LEU A 62 -18.82 -1.39 -28.58
CA LEU A 62 -17.45 -1.02 -28.90
C LEU A 62 -17.34 0.46 -29.35
N GLU A 63 -18.32 0.94 -30.11
CA GLU A 63 -18.37 2.32 -30.58
C GLU A 63 -18.59 3.31 -29.43
N GLU A 64 -19.34 2.92 -28.39
CA GLU A 64 -19.56 3.74 -27.20
C GLU A 64 -18.31 3.80 -26.33
N LEU A 65 -17.58 2.69 -26.24
CA LEU A 65 -16.29 2.62 -25.57
C LEU A 65 -15.29 3.58 -26.23
N TYR A 66 -15.11 3.51 -27.55
CA TYR A 66 -14.18 4.39 -28.26
C TYR A 66 -14.64 5.85 -28.28
N LYS A 67 -15.94 6.11 -28.35
CA LYS A 67 -16.46 7.47 -28.21
C LYS A 67 -16.14 8.07 -26.84
N LYS A 68 -16.17 7.26 -25.77
CA LYS A 68 -15.94 7.73 -24.40
C LYS A 68 -14.46 7.83 -24.04
N TYR A 69 -13.64 6.86 -24.46
CA TYR A 69 -12.25 6.71 -24.02
C TYR A 69 -11.21 6.93 -25.13
N GLY A 70 -11.66 7.12 -26.37
CA GLY A 70 -10.82 7.24 -27.55
C GLY A 70 -10.55 5.90 -28.23
N GLU A 71 -10.02 6.00 -29.45
CA GLU A 71 -9.52 4.85 -30.21
C GLU A 71 -8.25 4.27 -29.55
N PRO A 72 -7.98 2.96 -29.69
CA PRO A 72 -6.77 2.35 -29.15
C PRO A 72 -5.50 3.07 -29.60
N ALA A 73 -4.67 3.47 -28.64
CA ALA A 73 -3.36 4.03 -28.91
C ALA A 73 -2.33 2.91 -29.11
N PHE A 74 -1.42 3.11 -30.05
CA PHE A 74 -0.40 2.11 -30.40
C PHE A 74 1.00 2.69 -30.28
N GLU A 75 1.93 1.89 -29.79
CA GLU A 75 3.36 2.18 -29.84
C GLU A 75 4.11 1.18 -30.71
N ALA A 76 5.08 1.67 -31.48
CA ALA A 76 5.93 0.83 -32.31
C ALA A 76 6.96 0.12 -31.42
N ILE A 77 6.97 -1.21 -31.46
CA ILE A 77 8.00 -2.00 -30.79
C ILE A 77 9.27 -1.92 -31.63
N ARG A 78 10.40 -1.57 -30.99
CA ARG A 78 11.70 -1.44 -31.66
C ARG A 78 12.78 -2.06 -30.78
N ARG A 79 13.79 -2.64 -31.43
CA ARG A 79 14.98 -3.12 -30.70
C ARG A 79 15.89 -1.95 -30.40
N PHE A 80 16.50 -1.97 -29.21
CA PHE A 80 17.50 -0.97 -28.81
C PHE A 80 18.74 -0.96 -29.71
N ASP A 81 19.09 -2.11 -30.30
CA ASP A 81 20.21 -2.26 -31.24
C ASP A 81 19.87 -1.86 -32.70
N GLY A 82 18.64 -1.40 -32.95
CA GLY A 82 18.18 -0.96 -34.28
C GLY A 82 17.96 -2.08 -35.31
N GLN A 83 18.16 -3.35 -34.93
CA GLN A 83 17.96 -4.49 -35.82
C GLN A 83 16.47 -4.76 -36.09
N PRO A 84 16.11 -5.52 -37.15
CA PRO A 84 14.73 -5.92 -37.38
C PRO A 84 14.19 -6.82 -36.26
N LEU A 85 12.88 -6.72 -36.00
CA LEU A 85 12.19 -7.60 -35.07
C LEU A 85 12.14 -9.04 -35.63
N PRO A 86 12.34 -10.05 -34.77
CA PRO A 86 12.05 -11.43 -35.12
C PRO A 86 10.58 -11.61 -35.53
N ARG A 87 10.28 -12.59 -36.39
CA ARG A 87 8.92 -12.84 -36.91
C ARG A 87 7.86 -13.08 -35.83
N ASN A 88 8.26 -13.56 -34.66
CA ASN A 88 7.38 -13.90 -33.54
C ASN A 88 7.16 -12.75 -32.55
N ILE A 89 7.71 -11.57 -32.81
CA ILE A 89 7.51 -10.39 -31.97
C ILE A 89 6.53 -9.44 -32.66
N PRO A 90 5.43 -9.03 -31.99
CA PRO A 90 4.51 -8.06 -32.56
C PRO A 90 5.24 -6.74 -32.86
N SER A 91 4.89 -6.11 -33.97
CA SER A 91 5.49 -4.83 -34.37
C SER A 91 4.91 -3.61 -33.64
N ARG A 92 3.82 -3.81 -32.91
CA ARG A 92 3.12 -2.77 -32.16
C ARG A 92 2.59 -3.30 -30.84
N ALA A 93 2.64 -2.46 -29.81
CA ALA A 93 1.92 -2.64 -28.56
C ALA A 93 0.64 -1.79 -28.58
N VAL A 94 -0.40 -2.24 -27.91
CA VAL A 94 -1.58 -1.43 -27.58
C VAL A 94 -1.33 -0.83 -26.21
N LEU A 95 -1.43 0.49 -26.08
CA LEU A 95 -1.29 1.15 -24.79
C LEU A 95 -2.54 0.90 -23.93
N PRO A 96 -2.37 0.69 -22.62
CA PRO A 96 -3.50 0.47 -21.73
C PRO A 96 -4.42 1.70 -21.72
N MET A 97 -5.72 1.45 -21.80
CA MET A 97 -6.74 2.49 -21.72
C MET A 97 -6.95 2.89 -20.26
N TRP A 98 -6.95 4.19 -20.00
CA TRP A 98 -7.27 4.74 -18.68
C TRP A 98 -8.80 4.78 -18.47
N LEU A 99 -9.32 3.86 -17.65
CA LEU A 99 -10.76 3.74 -17.37
C LEU A 99 -11.24 4.38 -16.07
N GLY A 100 -10.31 4.85 -15.23
CA GLY A 100 -10.64 5.32 -13.89
C GLY A 100 -10.59 6.83 -13.74
N GLU A 101 -10.54 7.28 -12.48
CA GLU A 101 -10.54 8.69 -12.13
C GLU A 101 -9.46 8.99 -11.09
N ALA A 102 -9.04 10.25 -11.02
CA ALA A 102 -8.09 10.74 -10.03
C ALA A 102 -8.63 10.53 -8.60
N SER A 103 -7.76 10.17 -7.66
CA SER A 103 -8.12 9.82 -6.27
C SER A 103 -8.94 10.89 -5.55
N ASP A 104 -8.69 12.17 -5.85
CA ASP A 104 -9.37 13.29 -5.19
C ASP A 104 -10.77 13.57 -5.71
N LYS A 105 -11.13 12.95 -6.82
CA LYS A 105 -12.46 12.99 -7.43
C LYS A 105 -13.30 11.74 -7.15
N THR A 106 -12.70 10.69 -6.60
CA THR A 106 -13.44 9.49 -6.21
C THR A 106 -14.50 9.88 -5.18
N GLU A 107 -15.77 9.63 -5.50
CA GLU A 107 -16.88 9.86 -4.59
C GLU A 107 -17.14 8.64 -3.71
N LEU A 108 -17.70 8.86 -2.51
CA LEU A 108 -17.95 7.79 -1.56
C LEU A 108 -18.79 6.61 -2.12
N PRO A 109 -19.89 6.83 -2.88
CA PRO A 109 -20.68 5.72 -3.45
C PRO A 109 -19.90 4.86 -4.45
N GLU A 110 -18.86 5.42 -5.08
CA GLU A 110 -18.01 4.75 -6.08
C GLU A 110 -16.76 4.12 -5.47
N ALA A 111 -16.47 4.38 -4.20
CA ALA A 111 -15.30 3.89 -3.48
C ALA A 111 -15.40 2.41 -3.12
N LYS A 112 -15.73 1.54 -4.08
CA LYS A 112 -15.84 0.09 -3.95
C LYS A 112 -14.57 -0.56 -4.45
N ILE A 113 -13.97 -1.44 -3.66
CA ILE A 113 -12.71 -2.10 -4.05
C ILE A 113 -12.84 -3.60 -4.31
N LEU A 114 -11.90 -4.10 -5.11
CA LEU A 114 -11.60 -5.51 -5.29
C LEU A 114 -10.12 -5.72 -4.96
N LEU A 115 -9.84 -6.64 -4.04
CA LEU A 115 -8.48 -7.15 -3.85
C LEU A 115 -8.18 -8.12 -5.00
N ALA A 116 -7.10 -7.86 -5.74
CA ALA A 116 -6.72 -8.59 -6.94
C ALA A 116 -5.30 -9.14 -6.83
N ASP A 117 -4.93 -9.94 -7.84
CA ASP A 117 -3.60 -10.55 -8.00
C ASP A 117 -3.17 -11.48 -6.85
N PHE A 118 -3.80 -12.66 -6.83
CA PHE A 118 -3.45 -13.76 -5.93
C PHE A 118 -2.30 -14.63 -6.49
N GLY A 119 -1.51 -14.14 -7.45
CA GLY A 119 -0.41 -14.89 -8.07
C GLY A 119 0.66 -15.35 -7.07
N GLU A 120 0.81 -14.62 -5.97
CA GLU A 120 1.75 -14.92 -4.89
C GLU A 120 1.10 -15.52 -3.63
N ALA A 121 -0.21 -15.76 -3.68
CA ALA A 121 -0.96 -16.24 -2.54
C ALA A 121 -0.61 -17.69 -2.19
N PHE A 122 -0.56 -17.99 -0.89
CA PHE A 122 -0.22 -19.32 -0.41
C PHE A 122 -0.96 -19.65 0.89
N SER A 123 -1.10 -20.95 1.19
CA SER A 123 -1.59 -21.39 2.49
C SER A 123 -0.41 -21.81 3.37
N PRO A 124 -0.14 -21.12 4.50
CA PRO A 124 0.97 -21.46 5.39
C PRO A 124 0.91 -22.89 5.95
N THR A 125 -0.29 -23.49 5.96
CA THR A 125 -0.50 -24.88 6.41
C THR A 125 -0.09 -25.92 5.35
N LYS A 126 -0.05 -25.53 4.07
CA LYS A 126 0.23 -26.44 2.93
C LYS A 126 1.61 -26.20 2.33
N GLN A 127 2.09 -24.97 2.36
CA GLN A 127 3.35 -24.57 1.74
C GLN A 127 4.12 -23.62 2.65
N LYS A 128 5.43 -23.85 2.77
CA LYS A 128 6.36 -22.92 3.39
C LYS A 128 6.86 -21.94 2.33
N ARG A 129 6.78 -20.65 2.62
CA ARG A 129 7.30 -19.59 1.77
C ARG A 129 8.31 -18.76 2.56
N PHE A 130 9.51 -18.61 2.04
CA PHE A 130 10.62 -17.93 2.74
C PHE A 130 10.95 -16.56 2.13
N GLU A 131 10.44 -16.29 0.94
CA GLU A 131 10.72 -15.07 0.18
C GLU A 131 9.44 -14.26 -0.02
N SER A 132 9.56 -12.95 0.17
CA SER A 132 8.50 -11.97 -0.09
C SER A 132 8.77 -11.27 -1.41
N HIS A 133 7.79 -11.28 -2.31
CA HIS A 133 7.84 -10.56 -3.57
C HIS A 133 7.19 -9.17 -3.50
N THR A 134 6.50 -8.86 -2.39
CA THR A 134 5.97 -7.53 -2.08
C THR A 134 6.99 -6.43 -2.36
N PRO A 135 6.59 -5.29 -2.98
CA PRO A 135 7.47 -4.15 -3.18
C PRO A 135 8.21 -3.76 -1.90
N LEU A 136 9.48 -3.32 -2.03
CA LEU A 136 10.36 -3.07 -0.88
C LEU A 136 9.72 -2.16 0.19
N VAL A 137 8.95 -1.15 -0.22
CA VAL A 137 8.26 -0.19 0.67
C VAL A 137 7.16 -0.81 1.54
N GLY A 138 6.59 -1.95 1.14
CA GLY A 138 5.57 -2.66 1.89
C GLY A 138 6.06 -4.02 2.39
N ARG A 139 7.34 -4.34 2.19
CA ARG A 139 7.89 -5.67 2.48
C ARG A 139 8.06 -5.86 3.98
N PRO A 140 7.55 -6.98 4.53
CA PRO A 140 7.71 -7.28 5.95
C PRO A 140 9.20 -7.46 6.33
N PRO A 141 9.65 -6.92 7.49
CA PRO A 141 11.06 -6.92 7.88
C PRO A 141 11.60 -8.33 8.17
N GLU A 142 10.76 -9.27 8.60
CA GLU A 142 11.16 -10.66 8.83
C GLU A 142 11.62 -11.37 7.55
N ALA A 143 11.13 -10.96 6.37
CA ALA A 143 11.60 -11.49 5.09
C ALA A 143 13.09 -11.18 4.85
N ARG A 144 13.60 -10.11 5.48
CA ARG A 144 15.01 -9.74 5.46
C ARG A 144 15.79 -10.37 6.61
N PHE A 145 15.27 -10.29 7.83
CA PHE A 145 16.03 -10.60 9.05
C PHE A 145 15.88 -12.04 9.55
N GLU A 146 14.87 -12.76 9.07
CA GLU A 146 14.58 -14.15 9.40
C GLU A 146 14.36 -15.00 8.14
N PRO A 147 15.29 -15.03 7.17
CA PRO A 147 15.10 -15.68 5.87
C PRO A 147 14.91 -17.21 5.95
N HIS A 148 15.15 -17.80 7.11
CA HIS A 148 14.96 -19.23 7.37
C HIS A 148 13.64 -19.56 8.07
N LYS A 149 12.86 -18.54 8.47
CA LYS A 149 11.50 -18.72 9.00
C LYS A 149 10.49 -18.48 7.87
N PRO A 150 9.47 -19.34 7.75
CA PRO A 150 8.46 -19.15 6.72
C PRO A 150 7.58 -17.93 7.06
N LEU A 151 7.25 -17.15 6.04
CA LEU A 151 6.24 -16.11 6.08
C LEU A 151 4.86 -16.70 6.36
N SER A 152 3.99 -15.89 6.97
CA SER A 152 2.64 -16.30 7.37
C SER A 152 1.69 -15.10 7.38
N PHE A 153 0.50 -15.25 7.96
CA PHE A 153 -0.53 -14.20 8.02
C PHE A 153 -0.02 -12.84 8.52
N PRO A 154 0.86 -12.74 9.54
CA PRO A 154 1.36 -11.44 9.99
C PRO A 154 2.20 -10.69 8.95
N SER A 155 2.73 -11.37 7.93
CA SER A 155 3.47 -10.76 6.84
C SER A 155 2.55 -9.89 5.97
N ASP A 156 1.32 -10.35 5.69
CA ASP A 156 0.29 -9.52 5.04
C ASP A 156 -0.12 -8.35 5.93
N ILE A 157 -0.18 -8.53 7.26
CA ILE A 157 -0.59 -7.46 8.18
C ILE A 157 0.38 -6.26 8.12
N TRP A 158 1.69 -6.53 8.02
CA TRP A 158 2.67 -5.47 7.82
C TRP A 158 2.39 -4.70 6.53
N SER A 159 2.25 -5.42 5.42
CA SER A 159 1.98 -4.83 4.10
C SER A 159 0.63 -4.11 4.04
N LEU A 160 -0.36 -4.61 4.78
CA LEU A 160 -1.65 -3.95 4.99
C LEU A 160 -1.46 -2.63 5.72
N GLY A 161 -0.65 -2.59 6.79
CA GLY A 161 -0.36 -1.36 7.54
C GLY A 161 0.27 -0.28 6.66
N CYS A 162 1.25 -0.66 5.83
CA CYS A 162 1.82 0.23 4.83
C CYS A 162 0.77 0.72 3.81
N SER A 163 -0.11 -0.17 3.34
CA SER A 163 -1.16 0.17 2.38
C SER A 163 -2.24 1.08 2.97
N LEU A 164 -2.61 0.90 4.24
CA LEU A 164 -3.55 1.78 4.93
C LEU A 164 -2.98 3.18 5.12
N TRP A 165 -1.71 3.31 5.51
CA TRP A 165 -1.04 4.61 5.54
C TRP A 165 -1.11 5.31 4.17
N GLU A 166 -0.82 4.58 3.11
CA GLU A 166 -0.89 5.09 1.73
C GLU A 166 -2.29 5.51 1.32
N ILE A 167 -3.33 4.82 1.74
CA ILE A 167 -4.71 5.22 1.45
C ILE A 167 -5.05 6.54 2.19
N ILE A 168 -4.56 6.70 3.42
CA ILE A 168 -4.87 7.86 4.27
C ILE A 168 -4.04 9.10 3.86
N GLY A 169 -2.77 8.89 3.50
CA GLY A 169 -1.77 9.91 3.24
C GLY A 169 -1.46 10.17 1.76
N GLN A 170 -0.75 11.25 1.50
CA GLN A 170 -0.23 11.62 0.18
C GLN A 170 0.95 10.75 -0.24
N ASN A 171 1.85 10.43 0.69
CA ASN A 171 3.09 9.69 0.44
C ASN A 171 3.14 8.36 1.22
N SER A 172 4.02 7.46 0.75
CA SER A 172 4.35 6.21 1.42
C SER A 172 4.90 6.41 2.83
N LEU A 173 4.58 5.48 3.73
CA LEU A 173 5.14 5.47 5.08
C LEU A 173 6.67 5.37 5.05
N PHE A 174 7.19 4.52 4.16
CA PHE A 174 8.63 4.35 3.90
C PHE A 174 8.92 4.80 2.47
N ASP A 175 9.91 5.68 2.30
CA ASP A 175 10.20 6.25 0.98
C ASP A 175 10.75 5.20 0.00
N GLY A 176 10.08 5.07 -1.15
CA GLY A 176 10.44 4.16 -2.23
C GLY A 176 11.45 4.72 -3.23
N MET A 177 11.75 6.02 -3.19
CA MET A 177 12.63 6.67 -4.15
C MET A 177 14.05 6.14 -4.00
N PHE A 178 14.56 5.48 -5.06
CA PHE A 178 15.86 4.78 -5.05
C PHE A 178 16.02 3.79 -3.88
N ALA A 179 14.93 3.13 -3.49
CA ALA A 179 14.90 2.23 -2.35
C ALA A 179 15.90 1.06 -2.48
N THR A 180 16.66 0.88 -1.41
CA THR A 180 17.47 -0.32 -1.14
C THR A 180 16.93 -0.99 0.13
N ALA A 181 17.28 -2.25 0.36
CA ALA A 181 16.93 -2.90 1.62
C ALA A 181 17.39 -2.07 2.82
N ASP A 182 18.61 -1.52 2.78
CA ASP A 182 19.16 -0.70 3.86
C ASP A 182 18.46 0.64 4.03
N SER A 183 18.10 1.34 2.94
CA SER A 183 17.37 2.61 3.08
C SER A 183 16.00 2.38 3.69
N ILE A 184 15.28 1.33 3.28
CA ILE A 184 13.96 1.00 3.84
C ILE A 184 14.06 0.61 5.32
N THR A 185 15.07 -0.18 5.72
CA THR A 185 15.30 -0.47 7.13
C THR A 185 15.61 0.81 7.93
N CYS A 186 16.27 1.82 7.36
CA CYS A 186 16.44 3.11 8.02
C CYS A 186 15.10 3.83 8.24
N GLU A 187 14.26 3.88 7.20
CA GLU A 187 12.93 4.48 7.27
C GLU A 187 12.05 3.79 8.34
N GLN A 188 12.14 2.46 8.42
CA GLN A 188 11.47 1.67 9.46
C GLN A 188 11.96 2.03 10.86
N VAL A 189 13.28 2.14 11.06
CA VAL A 189 13.86 2.49 12.37
C VAL A 189 13.51 3.92 12.77
N ASP A 190 13.50 4.86 11.82
CA ASP A 190 13.09 6.23 12.10
C ASP A 190 11.63 6.34 12.54
N ALA A 191 10.76 5.57 11.91
CA ALA A 191 9.34 5.62 12.15
C ALA A 191 8.93 4.83 13.41
N LEU A 192 9.55 3.68 13.65
CA LEU A 192 9.06 2.68 14.62
C LEU A 192 10.01 2.47 15.80
N GLY A 193 11.22 3.02 15.74
CA GLY A 193 12.28 2.81 16.73
C GLY A 193 13.20 1.65 16.38
N ILE A 194 14.07 1.30 17.31
CA ILE A 194 15.15 0.31 17.10
C ILE A 194 14.56 -1.07 16.81
N LEU A 195 15.19 -1.79 15.87
CA LEU A 195 14.85 -3.19 15.57
C LEU A 195 14.98 -4.09 16.82
N PRO A 196 14.29 -5.24 16.84
CA PRO A 196 14.61 -6.33 17.76
C PRO A 196 16.11 -6.57 17.85
N VAL A 197 16.63 -6.82 19.04
CA VAL A 197 18.08 -6.85 19.33
C VAL A 197 18.84 -7.79 18.39
N GLU A 198 18.26 -8.95 18.08
CA GLU A 198 18.85 -9.95 17.18
C GLU A 198 18.81 -9.55 15.70
N TRP A 199 17.97 -8.59 15.31
CA TRP A 199 17.94 -8.00 13.97
C TRP A 199 18.85 -6.78 13.90
N TRP A 200 18.87 -5.96 14.95
CA TRP A 200 19.73 -4.77 15.07
C TRP A 200 21.20 -5.12 14.89
N TYR A 201 21.69 -6.14 15.61
CA TYR A 201 23.09 -6.54 15.51
C TYR A 201 23.43 -7.34 14.23
N LYS A 202 22.44 -7.88 13.53
CA LYS A 202 22.65 -8.48 12.18
C LYS A 202 22.75 -7.45 11.08
N TRP A 203 22.25 -6.23 11.30
CA TRP A 203 22.19 -5.21 10.27
C TRP A 203 23.52 -4.46 10.13
N GLU A 204 24.45 -4.98 9.32
CA GLU A 204 25.77 -4.35 9.11
C GLU A 204 25.67 -2.93 8.51
N GLY A 205 24.68 -2.70 7.63
CA GLY A 205 24.44 -1.42 6.96
C GLY A 205 24.03 -0.26 7.90
N ARG A 206 23.88 -0.51 9.20
CA ARG A 206 23.52 0.51 10.21
C ARG A 206 24.66 1.41 10.66
N HIS A 207 25.90 0.92 10.67
CA HIS A 207 27.04 1.57 11.37
C HIS A 207 27.40 2.98 10.85
N GLY A 208 27.01 3.30 9.61
CA GLY A 208 27.20 4.65 9.04
C GLY A 208 25.99 5.58 9.22
N LYS A 209 24.88 5.09 9.77
CA LYS A 209 23.55 5.73 9.74
C LYS A 209 22.91 5.89 11.12
N PHE A 210 23.31 5.05 12.07
CA PHE A 210 22.86 5.08 13.45
C PHE A 210 24.02 4.79 14.41
N ALA A 211 24.00 5.46 15.56
CA ALA A 211 24.79 5.05 16.72
C ALA A 211 24.24 3.74 17.32
N GLU A 212 24.97 3.12 18.25
CA GLU A 212 24.59 1.85 18.86
C GLU A 212 23.24 1.91 19.60
N ASP A 213 22.90 3.08 20.15
CA ASP A 213 21.64 3.36 20.84
C ASP A 213 20.48 3.74 19.90
N GLY A 214 20.67 3.58 18.58
CA GLY A 214 19.66 3.92 17.58
C GLY A 214 19.55 5.40 17.25
N THR A 215 20.40 6.27 17.81
CA THR A 215 20.42 7.69 17.45
C THR A 215 20.88 7.86 15.99
N PRO A 216 20.11 8.54 15.11
CA PRO A 216 20.52 8.80 13.73
C PRO A 216 21.83 9.60 13.62
N ILE A 217 22.74 9.20 12.73
CA ILE A 217 24.02 9.89 12.44
C ILE A 217 24.26 10.02 10.92
N ASN A 218 25.07 11.00 10.50
CA ASN A 218 25.52 11.20 9.11
C ASN A 218 24.39 11.23 8.05
N ARG A 219 23.37 12.07 8.29
CA ARG A 219 22.10 12.10 7.54
C ARG A 219 22.00 13.25 6.53
N GLU A 220 23.12 13.64 5.92
CA GLU A 220 23.12 14.69 4.91
C GLU A 220 22.25 14.27 3.70
N GLY A 221 21.20 15.05 3.42
CA GLY A 221 20.26 14.79 2.31
C GLY A 221 19.06 13.89 2.63
N ASN A 222 19.06 13.14 3.73
CA ASN A 222 17.88 12.38 4.21
C ASN A 222 17.67 12.59 5.72
N PRO A 223 17.00 13.69 6.12
CA PRO A 223 16.81 14.00 7.53
C PRO A 223 15.97 12.93 8.22
N HIS A 224 16.25 12.67 9.51
CA HIS A 224 15.41 11.77 10.31
C HIS A 224 13.96 12.26 10.34
N ARG A 225 13.03 11.34 10.05
CA ARG A 225 11.58 11.60 10.06
C ARG A 225 10.90 10.64 11.02
N SER A 226 10.59 11.14 12.22
CA SER A 226 9.81 10.38 13.21
C SER A 226 8.40 10.07 12.69
N TRP A 227 7.72 9.14 13.37
CA TRP A 227 6.31 8.82 13.11
C TRP A 227 5.40 10.05 13.01
N GLU A 228 5.51 10.96 13.97
CA GLU A 228 4.70 12.18 14.06
C GLU A 228 5.03 13.15 12.93
N VAL A 229 6.31 13.31 12.59
CA VAL A 229 6.74 14.14 11.46
C VAL A 229 6.21 13.59 10.15
N ARG A 230 6.24 12.26 9.96
CA ARG A 230 5.65 11.60 8.79
C ARG A 230 4.15 11.87 8.71
N PHE A 231 3.42 11.70 9.80
CA PHE A 231 1.98 11.95 9.81
C PHE A 231 1.65 13.40 9.46
N GLU A 232 2.38 14.36 10.04
CA GLU A 232 2.15 15.77 9.75
C GLU A 232 2.45 16.11 8.29
N LYS A 233 3.62 15.70 7.79
CA LYS A 233 4.10 16.03 6.44
C LYS A 233 3.40 15.28 5.32
N ASP A 234 3.04 14.02 5.55
CA ASP A 234 2.49 13.15 4.51
C ASP A 234 0.97 13.07 4.56
N ILE A 235 0.31 13.48 5.66
CA ILE A 235 -1.14 13.37 5.82
C ILE A 235 -1.80 14.72 6.11
N GLN A 236 -1.39 15.42 7.16
CA GLN A 236 -2.08 16.65 7.59
C GLN A 236 -1.79 17.86 6.71
N GLU A 237 -0.51 18.22 6.52
CA GLU A 237 -0.12 19.38 5.70
C GLU A 237 -0.63 19.28 4.25
N PRO A 238 -0.56 18.12 3.57
CA PRO A 238 -1.12 17.95 2.25
C PRO A 238 -2.63 18.20 2.22
N ARG A 239 -3.39 17.67 3.19
CA ARG A 239 -4.84 17.89 3.32
C ARG A 239 -5.15 19.37 3.54
N GLN A 240 -4.41 20.03 4.44
CA GLN A 240 -4.56 21.46 4.71
C GLN A 240 -4.32 22.31 3.45
N ARG A 241 -3.21 22.06 2.73
CA ARG A 241 -2.85 22.76 1.49
C ARG A 241 -3.90 22.59 0.40
N LYS A 242 -4.59 21.45 0.39
CA LYS A 242 -5.66 21.12 -0.57
C LYS A 242 -7.07 21.44 -0.07
N LYS A 243 -7.19 22.06 1.11
CA LYS A 243 -8.46 22.43 1.76
C LYS A 243 -9.38 21.22 1.97
N MET A 244 -8.80 20.04 2.20
CA MET A 244 -9.53 18.83 2.58
C MET A 244 -9.69 18.79 4.11
N PRO A 245 -10.72 18.07 4.62
CA PRO A 245 -10.87 17.82 6.04
C PRO A 245 -9.58 17.23 6.65
N LEU A 246 -9.18 17.78 7.79
CA LEU A 246 -8.04 17.30 8.58
C LEU A 246 -8.48 16.13 9.48
N ILE A 247 -7.50 15.33 9.88
CA ILE A 247 -7.72 14.26 10.85
C ILE A 247 -7.69 14.89 12.25
N GLU A 248 -8.75 14.69 13.02
CA GLU A 248 -8.83 15.25 14.38
C GLU A 248 -7.89 14.51 15.35
N PRO A 249 -7.47 15.14 16.46
CA PRO A 249 -6.53 14.51 17.40
C PRO A 249 -6.97 13.13 17.90
N ALA A 250 -8.25 12.94 18.23
CA ALA A 250 -8.76 11.65 18.69
C ALA A 250 -8.67 10.56 17.61
N GLU A 251 -8.98 10.91 16.36
CA GLU A 251 -8.84 9.98 15.24
C GLU A 251 -7.37 9.67 14.95
N ARG A 252 -6.48 10.67 15.02
CA ARG A 252 -5.04 10.49 14.87
C ARG A 252 -4.51 9.46 15.86
N GLU A 253 -4.83 9.59 17.14
CA GLU A 253 -4.38 8.62 18.15
C GLU A 253 -4.92 7.21 17.88
N ALA A 254 -6.16 7.09 17.41
CA ALA A 254 -6.74 5.81 17.02
C ALA A 254 -6.03 5.20 15.80
N ILE A 255 -5.70 6.00 14.76
CA ILE A 255 -4.90 5.57 13.61
C ILE A 255 -3.51 5.13 14.06
N PHE A 256 -2.85 5.89 14.93
CA PHE A 256 -1.52 5.57 15.45
C PHE A 256 -1.52 4.23 16.17
N LYS A 257 -2.48 4.04 17.08
CA LYS A 257 -2.63 2.79 17.81
C LYS A 257 -2.86 1.60 16.88
N MET A 258 -3.75 1.76 15.89
CA MET A 258 -4.03 0.72 14.91
C MET A 258 -2.77 0.39 14.10
N LEU A 259 -2.18 1.35 13.40
CA LEU A 259 -1.05 1.13 12.51
C LEU A 259 0.19 0.62 13.25
N LYS A 260 0.49 1.14 14.45
CA LYS A 260 1.61 0.62 15.26
C LYS A 260 1.41 -0.84 15.64
N SER A 261 0.18 -1.27 15.97
CA SER A 261 -0.11 -2.68 16.24
C SER A 261 0.02 -3.61 15.02
N MET A 262 0.00 -3.04 13.80
CA MET A 262 0.19 -3.78 12.55
C MET A 262 1.66 -3.81 12.11
N LEU A 263 2.41 -2.79 12.51
CA LEU A 263 3.79 -2.53 12.13
C LEU A 263 4.77 -2.87 13.27
N GLU A 264 4.37 -3.76 14.18
CA GLU A 264 5.32 -4.36 15.12
C GLU A 264 6.38 -5.14 14.35
N PHE A 265 7.65 -4.98 14.74
CA PHE A 265 8.74 -5.63 14.03
C PHE A 265 8.59 -7.14 14.06
N ARG A 266 8.32 -7.72 15.23
CA ARG A 266 8.12 -9.15 15.40
C ARG A 266 6.76 -9.58 14.82
N PRO A 267 6.72 -10.56 13.92
CA PRO A 267 5.46 -11.06 13.35
C PRO A 267 4.44 -11.50 14.40
N GLU A 268 4.90 -12.12 15.48
CA GLU A 268 4.07 -12.63 16.59
C GLU A 268 3.38 -11.55 17.42
N ASP A 269 3.88 -10.32 17.39
CA ASP A 269 3.33 -9.19 18.16
C ASP A 269 2.28 -8.40 17.35
N ARG A 270 2.13 -8.69 16.05
CA ARG A 270 1.19 -7.97 15.18
C ARG A 270 -0.25 -8.41 15.42
N SER A 271 -1.17 -7.43 15.40
CA SER A 271 -2.60 -7.69 15.38
C SER A 271 -3.03 -8.51 14.16
N SER A 272 -3.94 -9.45 14.32
CA SER A 272 -4.63 -10.09 13.20
C SER A 272 -5.61 -9.12 12.50
N ALA A 273 -5.97 -9.41 11.24
CA ALA A 273 -6.98 -8.66 10.48
C ALA A 273 -8.31 -8.52 11.25
N LYS A 274 -8.75 -9.61 11.90
CA LYS A 274 -9.92 -9.60 12.79
C LYS A 274 -9.79 -8.61 13.95
N GLN A 275 -8.67 -8.62 14.66
CA GLN A 275 -8.44 -7.68 15.77
C GLN A 275 -8.38 -6.23 15.27
N ILE A 276 -7.87 -6.00 14.07
CA ILE A 276 -7.86 -4.68 13.44
C ILE A 276 -9.30 -4.21 13.19
N LEU A 277 -10.18 -5.04 12.64
CA LEU A 277 -11.60 -4.68 12.44
C LEU A 277 -12.32 -4.25 13.73
N GLU A 278 -11.91 -4.82 14.86
CA GLU A 278 -12.47 -4.53 16.19
C GLU A 278 -11.82 -3.30 16.86
N CYS A 279 -10.76 -2.72 16.26
CA CYS A 279 -10.06 -1.59 16.85
C CYS A 279 -10.88 -0.30 16.80
N GLU A 280 -10.51 0.66 17.67
CA GLU A 280 -11.23 1.92 17.82
C GLU A 280 -11.37 2.69 16.51
N TRP A 281 -10.29 2.77 15.71
CA TRP A 281 -10.34 3.53 14.46
C TRP A 281 -11.34 2.94 13.46
N MET A 282 -11.32 1.61 13.33
CA MET A 282 -12.22 0.90 12.43
C MET A 282 -13.68 1.06 12.83
N VAL A 283 -14.00 0.86 14.11
CA VAL A 283 -15.38 0.91 14.59
C VAL A 283 -15.96 2.33 14.57
N ARG A 284 -15.17 3.36 14.94
CA ARG A 284 -15.69 4.72 15.11
C ARG A 284 -15.63 5.58 13.85
N TRP A 285 -14.67 5.36 12.96
CA TRP A 285 -14.49 6.23 11.78
C TRP A 285 -14.65 5.49 10.47
N ALA A 286 -14.04 4.32 10.29
CA ALA A 286 -13.90 3.77 8.94
C ALA A 286 -15.00 2.78 8.51
N LEU A 287 -15.44 1.87 9.37
CA LEU A 287 -16.62 1.02 9.10
C LEU A 287 -17.91 1.85 8.90
N PRO A 288 -18.18 2.93 9.66
CA PRO A 288 -19.34 3.78 9.41
C PRO A 288 -19.37 4.39 8.01
N GLU A 289 -18.21 4.79 7.45
CA GLU A 289 -18.15 5.31 6.07
C GLU A 289 -18.37 4.21 5.04
N TYR A 290 -17.85 2.99 5.29
CA TYR A 290 -18.13 1.84 4.44
C TYR A 290 -19.61 1.44 4.44
N GLU A 291 -20.30 1.46 5.58
CA GLU A 291 -21.73 1.12 5.65
C GLU A 291 -22.59 2.12 4.84
N LYS A 292 -22.17 3.38 4.70
CA LYS A 292 -22.83 4.34 3.80
C LYS A 292 -22.74 3.92 2.33
N ILE A 293 -21.69 3.18 1.93
CA ILE A 293 -21.56 2.64 0.56
C ILE A 293 -22.51 1.45 0.36
N ARG A 294 -22.70 0.62 1.38
CA ARG A 294 -23.58 -0.57 1.32
C ARG A 294 -25.07 -0.23 1.37
N GLY A 295 -25.41 0.87 2.03
CA GLY A 295 -26.79 1.34 2.16
C GLY A 295 -27.34 2.11 0.95
N VAL A 296 -26.55 2.26 -0.13
CA VAL A 296 -26.90 2.93 -1.38
C VAL A 296 -27.22 1.92 -2.48
#